data_AF-A0A7W3X1R0-F1
#
_entry.id   AF-A0A7W3X1R0-F1
#
_cell.length_a   1.000
_cell.length_b   1.000
_cell.length_c   1.000
_cell.angle_alpha   90.00
_cell.angle_beta   90.00
_cell.angle_gamma   90.00
#
_symmetry.space_group_name_H-M   'P 1'
#
loop_
_entity.id
_entity.type
_entity.pdbx_description
1 polymer ?
#
loop_
_entity_poly.entity_id
_entity_poly.type
_entity_poly.pdbx_seq_one_letter_code
_entity_poly.pdbx_strand_id
1 'polypeptide(L)'
;TKKGTSGEFHYVLLLNPNVVLAQLDEKNALQAGLADRFEDRLTEIGAKRDIHEYQQRMAELDAAEQADESPDTPVTPGKKPKRAKGKNPAKSQVAETDHGQHP
;
A
#
# COMPACT_ATOMS: atom_id res chain seq x y z
N THR A 1 12.89 24.69 -8.29
CA THR A 1 12.15 23.90 -7.28
C THR A 1 13.08 23.65 -6.10
N LYS A 2 12.75 24.20 -4.93
CA LYS A 2 13.56 24.03 -3.71
C LYS A 2 13.37 22.59 -3.24
N LYS A 3 14.45 21.80 -3.12
CA LYS A 3 14.38 20.43 -2.60
C LYS A 3 13.78 20.50 -1.19
N GLY A 4 12.60 19.90 -1.01
CA GLY A 4 11.95 19.83 0.29
C GLY A 4 12.87 19.18 1.33
N THR A 5 12.79 19.64 2.57
CA THR A 5 13.52 19.04 3.69
C THR A 5 13.12 17.58 3.81
N SER A 6 14.05 16.66 3.53
CA SER A 6 13.93 15.25 3.86
C SER A 6 14.03 15.11 5.39
N GLY A 7 12.96 15.47 6.10
CA GLY A 7 12.87 15.34 7.55
C GLY A 7 12.55 13.90 7.94
N GLU A 8 13.01 13.45 9.11
CA GLU A 8 12.59 12.17 9.68
C GLU A 8 11.10 12.25 10.07
N PHE A 9 10.30 11.40 9.43
CA PHE A 9 8.89 11.25 9.76
C PHE A 9 8.73 10.19 10.84
N HIS A 10 7.98 10.54 11.89
CA HIS A 10 7.60 9.60 12.94
C HIS A 10 6.23 9.05 12.58
N TYR A 11 6.18 7.76 12.27
CA TYR A 11 4.94 7.06 12.02
C TYR A 11 4.45 6.44 13.32
N VAL A 12 3.19 6.71 13.67
CA VAL A 12 2.52 6.06 14.79
C VAL A 12 1.38 5.23 14.21
N LEU A 13 1.43 3.92 14.43
CA LEU A 13 0.31 3.05 14.13
C LEU A 13 -0.58 2.99 15.35
N LEU A 14 -1.84 3.38 15.19
CA LEU A 14 -2.87 3.22 16.22
C LEU A 14 -3.61 1.92 15.96
N LEU A 15 -3.41 0.95 16.84
CA LEU A 15 -4.12 -0.32 16.81
C LEU A 15 -5.43 -0.19 17.60
N ASN A 16 -6.52 -0.73 17.05
CA ASN A 16 -7.75 -0.91 17.81
C ASN A 16 -7.56 -2.06 18.82
N PRO A 17 -7.59 -1.81 20.13
CA PRO A 17 -7.31 -2.83 21.14
C PRO A 17 -8.33 -3.98 21.11
N ASN A 18 -9.59 -3.72 20.72
CA ASN A 18 -10.60 -4.76 20.62
C ASN A 18 -10.25 -5.76 19.51
N VAL A 19 -9.79 -5.26 18.36
CA VAL A 19 -9.36 -6.10 17.25
C VAL A 19 -8.13 -6.92 17.63
N VAL A 20 -7.16 -6.30 18.30
CA VAL A 20 -5.95 -7.00 18.76
C VAL A 20 -6.29 -8.13 19.73
N LEU A 21 -7.17 -7.87 20.70
CA LEU A 21 -7.59 -8.88 21.66
C LEU A 21 -8.38 -10.02 20.98
N ALA A 22 -9.26 -9.73 20.03
CA ALA A 22 -9.96 -10.76 19.26
C ALA A 22 -8.99 -11.67 18.50
N GLN A 23 -7.95 -11.10 17.88
CA GLN A 23 -6.92 -11.90 17.20
C GLN A 23 -6.08 -12.76 18.15
N LEU A 24 -5.84 -12.28 19.36
CA LEU A 24 -5.14 -13.06 20.39
C LEU A 24 -6.01 -14.21 20.89
N ASP A 25 -7.32 -14.00 20.96
CA ASP A 25 -8.28 -15.05 21.31
C ASP A 25 -8.32 -16.17 20.27
N GLU A 26 -8.43 -15.81 18.99
CA GLU A 26 -8.37 -16.76 17.86
C GLU A 26 -7.09 -17.62 17.88
N LYS A 27 -5.98 -17.05 18.37
CA LYS A 27 -4.68 -17.73 18.52
C LYS A 27 -4.54 -18.52 19.81
N ASN A 28 -5.57 -18.58 20.65
CA ASN A 28 -5.53 -19.16 22.00
C ASN A 28 -4.40 -18.56 22.86
N ALA A 29 -4.07 -17.29 22.64
CA ALA A 29 -2.99 -16.56 23.33
C ALA A 29 -3.53 -15.69 24.50
N LEU A 30 -4.83 -15.73 24.76
CA LEU A 30 -5.45 -15.11 25.92
C LEU A 30 -5.53 -16.09 27.09
N GLN A 31 -5.51 -15.56 28.31
CA GLN A 31 -5.84 -16.34 29.50
C GLN A 31 -7.34 -16.68 29.47
N ALA A 32 -7.70 -17.92 29.84
CA ALA A 32 -9.08 -18.40 29.73
C ALA A 32 -10.12 -17.47 30.40
N GLY A 33 -9.84 -16.96 31.61
CA GLY A 33 -10.77 -16.04 32.30
C GLY A 33 -10.72 -14.58 31.81
N LEU A 34 -9.84 -14.25 30.88
CA LEU A 34 -9.78 -12.94 30.23
C LEU A 34 -10.58 -12.93 28.93
N ALA A 35 -10.54 -14.02 28.16
CA ALA A 35 -11.32 -14.18 26.94
C ALA A 35 -12.83 -14.05 27.21
N ASP A 36 -13.34 -14.76 28.21
CA ASP A 36 -14.77 -14.72 28.58
C ASP A 36 -15.21 -13.28 28.93
N ARG A 37 -14.43 -12.59 29.77
CA ARG A 37 -14.72 -11.21 30.18
C ARG A 37 -14.63 -10.23 29.02
N PHE A 38 -13.70 -10.47 28.11
CA PHE A 38 -13.55 -9.66 26.91
C PHE A 38 -14.79 -9.80 26.01
N GLU A 39 -15.27 -11.02 25.79
CA GLU A 39 -16.46 -11.30 24.99
C GLU A 39 -17.74 -10.73 25.59
N ASP A 40 -17.90 -10.84 26.92
CA ASP A 40 -18.98 -10.20 27.66
C ASP A 40 -18.94 -8.68 27.46
N ARG A 41 -17.75 -8.07 27.59
CA ARG A 41 -17.58 -6.62 27.45
C ARG A 41 -17.86 -6.16 26.03
N LEU A 42 -17.42 -6.89 25.01
CA LEU A 42 -17.70 -6.59 23.61
C LEU A 42 -19.20 -6.56 23.33
N THR A 43 -19.94 -7.49 23.94
CA THR A 43 -21.40 -7.56 23.84
C THR A 43 -22.04 -6.35 24.54
N GLU A 44 -21.60 -6.01 25.75
CA GLU A 44 -22.11 -4.88 26.54
C GLU A 44 -21.94 -3.54 25.82
N ILE A 45 -20.77 -3.30 25.20
CA ILE A 45 -20.48 -2.03 24.52
C ILE A 45 -20.91 -2.03 23.05
N GLY A 46 -21.42 -3.16 22.53
CA GLY A 46 -21.84 -3.30 21.14
C GLY A 46 -20.70 -3.30 20.10
N ALA A 47 -19.44 -3.52 20.52
CA ALA A 47 -18.27 -3.48 19.64
C ALA A 47 -18.05 -4.77 18.83
N LYS A 48 -18.93 -5.78 18.97
CA LYS A 48 -18.86 -7.00 18.15
C LYS A 48 -18.91 -6.72 16.64
N ARG A 49 -19.66 -5.70 16.23
CA ARG A 49 -19.74 -5.32 14.82
C ARG A 49 -18.38 -4.90 14.26
N ASP A 50 -17.60 -4.15 15.04
CA ASP A 50 -16.29 -3.66 14.59
C ASP A 50 -15.31 -4.81 14.33
N ILE A 51 -15.38 -5.89 15.12
CA ILE A 51 -14.57 -7.10 14.90
C ILE A 51 -15.01 -7.82 13.62
N HIS A 52 -16.31 -7.93 13.39
CA HIS A 52 -16.83 -8.55 12.19
C HIS A 52 -16.47 -7.77 10.92
N GLU A 53 -16.60 -6.44 10.94
CA GLU A 53 -16.18 -5.58 9.83
C GLU A 53 -14.67 -5.71 9.55
N TYR A 54 -13.86 -5.80 10.61
CA TYR A 54 -12.43 -6.07 10.47
C TYR A 54 -12.14 -7.41 9.79
N GLN A 55 -12.77 -8.50 10.24
CA GLN A 55 -12.59 -9.83 9.67
C GLN A 55 -12.99 -9.88 8.20
N GLN A 56 -14.12 -9.26 7.84
CA GLN A 56 -14.55 -9.14 6.45
C GLN A 56 -13.52 -8.40 5.61
N ARG A 57 -13.00 -7.28 6.12
CA ARG A 57 -12.01 -6.50 5.40
C ARG A 57 -10.70 -7.26 5.18
N MET A 58 -10.25 -8.05 6.15
CA MET A 58 -9.05 -8.88 5.99
C MET A 58 -9.28 -9.97 4.95
N ALA A 59 -10.43 -10.66 4.98
CA ALA A 59 -10.77 -11.66 3.97
C ALA A 59 -10.83 -11.08 2.55
N GLU A 60 -11.34 -9.85 2.37
CA GLU A 60 -11.32 -9.14 1.09
C GLU A 60 -9.89 -8.86 0.60
N LEU A 61 -9.01 -8.43 1.50
CA LEU A 61 -7.61 -8.15 1.16
C LEU A 61 -6.86 -9.44 0.79
N ASP A 62 -7.02 -10.50 1.59
CA ASP A 62 -6.41 -11.81 1.32
C ASP A 62 -6.87 -12.37 -0.02
N ALA A 63 -8.15 -12.19 -0.37
CA ALA A 63 -8.69 -12.61 -1.66
C ALA A 63 -8.16 -11.76 -2.83
N ALA A 64 -7.95 -10.46 -2.62
CA ALA A 64 -7.36 -9.58 -3.62
C ALA A 64 -5.87 -9.90 -3.88
N GLU A 65 -5.11 -10.19 -2.82
CA GLU A 65 -3.70 -10.60 -2.95
C GLU A 65 -3.55 -11.93 -3.70
N GLN A 66 -4.42 -12.91 -3.42
CA GLN A 66 -4.42 -14.20 -4.13
C GLN A 66 -4.81 -14.09 -5.61
N ALA A 67 -5.61 -13.08 -5.99
CA ALA A 67 -5.98 -12.84 -7.38
C ALA A 67 -4.83 -12.26 -8.21
N ASP A 68 -3.95 -11.46 -7.59
CA ASP A 68 -2.74 -10.90 -8.24
C ASP A 68 -1.58 -11.92 -8.29
N GLU A 69 -1.59 -12.93 -7.42
CA GLU A 69 -0.56 -13.98 -7.35
C GLU A 69 -0.82 -15.18 -8.29
N SER A 70 -1.31 -14.91 -9.51
CA SER A 70 -1.32 -15.91 -10.58
C SER A 70 0.08 -16.03 -11.21
N PRO A 71 0.72 -17.22 -11.21
CA PRO A 71 2.04 -17.39 -11.78
C PRO A 71 1.92 -17.66 -13.28
N ASP A 72 2.59 -16.85 -14.11
CA ASP A 72 3.50 -17.27 -15.18
C ASP A 72 3.72 -16.12 -16.19
N THR A 73 4.83 -15.40 -16.06
CA THR A 73 5.62 -15.05 -17.24
C THR A 73 7.08 -15.37 -16.96
N PRO A 74 7.74 -16.22 -17.77
CA PRO A 74 9.17 -16.43 -17.63
C PRO A 74 9.88 -15.17 -18.10
N VAL A 75 10.49 -14.44 -17.16
CA VAL A 75 11.38 -13.32 -17.46
C VAL A 75 12.61 -13.87 -18.20
N THR A 76 12.61 -13.74 -19.51
CA THR A 76 13.80 -13.96 -20.34
C THR A 76 14.76 -12.77 -20.11
N PRO A 77 16.03 -12.98 -19.73
CA PRO A 77 16.94 -11.87 -19.43
C PRO A 77 17.46 -11.22 -20.72
N GLY A 78 16.71 -10.23 -21.24
CA GLY A 78 17.04 -9.46 -22.43
C GLY A 78 17.79 -8.15 -22.15
N LYS A 79 19.12 -8.19 -22.32
CA LYS A 79 20.06 -7.09 -22.67
C LYS A 79 19.77 -5.65 -22.17
N LYS A 80 20.64 -5.18 -21.26
CA LYS A 80 20.88 -3.76 -20.96
C LYS A 80 21.21 -2.96 -22.24
N PRO A 81 20.57 -1.82 -22.54
CA PRO A 81 21.02 -0.95 -23.62
C PRO A 81 22.34 -0.27 -23.21
N LYS A 82 23.39 -0.49 -24.02
CA LYS A 82 24.69 0.16 -23.87
C LYS A 82 24.55 1.65 -24.16
N ARG A 83 24.90 2.45 -23.15
CA ARG A 83 25.07 3.91 -23.19
C ARG A 83 26.06 4.29 -24.30
N ALA A 84 25.58 4.76 -25.44
CA ALA A 84 26.42 5.29 -26.50
C ALA A 84 26.88 6.71 -26.13
N LYS A 85 28.19 6.89 -25.99
CA LYS A 85 28.86 8.15 -25.72
C LYS A 85 29.45 8.67 -27.04
N GLY A 86 28.96 9.80 -27.54
CA GLY A 86 29.53 10.55 -28.66
C GLY A 86 28.89 11.93 -28.73
N LYS A 87 29.51 12.94 -28.11
CA LYS A 87 30.26 14.02 -28.78
C LYS A 87 29.36 14.98 -29.58
N ASN A 88 29.05 16.14 -28.97
CA ASN A 88 28.64 17.36 -29.68
C ASN A 88 29.78 17.81 -30.63
N PRO A 89 29.46 18.51 -31.73
CA PRO A 89 29.57 19.97 -31.66
C PRO A 89 28.50 20.78 -32.43
N ALA A 90 28.11 21.90 -31.83
CA ALA A 90 27.94 23.28 -32.36
C ALA A 90 27.13 23.58 -33.66
N LYS A 91 26.30 24.66 -33.53
CA LYS A 91 25.90 25.67 -34.54
C LYS A 91 24.92 25.15 -35.63
N SER A 92 23.80 25.78 -36.01
CA SER A 92 23.38 27.18 -36.16
C SER A 92 21.84 27.20 -36.37
N GLN A 93 21.13 28.19 -35.83
CA GLN A 93 20.39 29.24 -36.58
C GLN A 93 18.87 29.01 -36.80
N VAL A 94 18.09 29.89 -36.15
CA VAL A 94 16.93 30.68 -36.62
C VAL A 94 16.17 30.23 -37.88
N ALA A 95 14.85 30.08 -37.75
CA ALA A 95 13.88 30.71 -38.64
C ALA A 95 12.49 30.76 -37.97
N GLU A 96 12.00 31.99 -37.87
CA GLU A 96 10.63 32.44 -37.60
C GLU A 96 9.67 32.03 -38.73
N THR A 97 8.36 32.30 -38.54
CA THR A 97 7.22 32.33 -39.50
C THR A 97 6.28 31.11 -39.43
N ASP A 98 4.95 31.17 -39.51
CA ASP A 98 3.84 32.11 -39.28
C ASP A 98 2.55 31.41 -39.79
N HIS A 99 1.36 31.77 -39.26
CA HIS A 99 -0.01 31.48 -39.74
C HIS A 99 -0.49 30.00 -39.79
N GLY A 100 -1.70 29.61 -39.35
CA GLY A 100 -2.89 30.32 -38.91
C GLY A 100 -4.12 29.39 -38.91
N GLN A 101 -5.25 29.98 -38.56
CA GLN A 101 -6.66 29.60 -38.82
C GLN A 101 -7.46 28.74 -37.80
N HIS A 102 -8.45 29.46 -37.25
CA HIS A 102 -9.70 29.10 -36.57
C HIS A 102 -10.61 28.18 -37.41
N PRO A 103 -11.66 27.57 -36.81
CA PRO A 103 -13.02 28.14 -36.93
C PRO A 103 -13.71 28.44 -35.61
#